data_AF-A0A8T6W515-F1
#
_entry.id   AF-A0A8T6W515-F1
#
_cell.length_a   1.000
_cell.length_b   1.000
_cell.length_c   1.000
_cell.angle_alpha   90.00
_cell.angle_beta   90.00
_cell.angle_gamma   90.00
#
_symmetry.space_group_name_H-M   'P 1'
#
loop_
_entity.id
_entity.type
_entity.pdbx_description
1 polymer ?
#
loop_
_entity_poly.entity_id
_entity_poly.type
_entity_poly.pdbx_seq_one_letter_code
_entity_poly.pdbx_strand_id
1 'polypeptide(L)'
;MVDGEVVDSVTADGGGAYEFALVLDGRQTLIMLRATDDAGNVGDNTDVITIILDTEEPVAAAGEDQEAVEDTEVSFDGSGSTDNEGIATYEWSFELDGSPVTLEEVM
;
A
#
# COMPACT_ATOMS: atom_id res chain seq x y z
N MET A 1 -10.73 -7.00 -14.39
CA MET A 1 -9.92 -6.94 -15.63
C MET A 1 -8.46 -6.85 -15.24
N VAL A 2 -7.60 -7.61 -15.89
CA VAL A 2 -6.14 -7.47 -15.82
C VAL A 2 -5.72 -7.15 -17.27
N ASP A 3 -4.89 -6.11 -17.45
CA ASP A 3 -4.42 -5.63 -18.77
C ASP A 3 -5.52 -5.28 -19.81
N GLY A 4 -6.70 -4.87 -19.35
CA GLY A 4 -7.82 -4.50 -20.22
C GLY A 4 -8.60 -5.68 -20.80
N GLU A 5 -8.27 -6.92 -20.42
CA GLU A 5 -9.04 -8.11 -20.73
C GLU A 5 -9.94 -8.48 -19.53
N VAL A 6 -11.20 -8.85 -19.81
CA VAL A 6 -12.11 -9.37 -18.77
C VAL A 6 -11.58 -10.72 -18.33
N VAL A 7 -10.88 -10.77 -17.19
CA VAL A 7 -10.34 -12.04 -16.65
C VAL A 7 -11.44 -12.95 -16.14
N ASP A 8 -12.53 -12.38 -15.60
CA ASP A 8 -13.70 -13.14 -15.18
C ASP A 8 -14.94 -12.24 -15.11
N SER A 9 -16.12 -12.83 -15.31
CA SER A 9 -17.41 -12.18 -15.10
C SER A 9 -18.33 -13.12 -14.36
N VAL A 10 -18.95 -12.61 -13.31
CA VAL A 10 -19.84 -13.37 -12.44
C VAL A 10 -21.11 -12.59 -12.19
N THR A 11 -22.23 -13.31 -12.19
CA THR A 11 -23.54 -12.74 -11.87
C THR A 11 -23.76 -12.85 -10.37
N ALA A 12 -23.91 -11.71 -9.70
CA ALA A 12 -24.38 -11.65 -8.31
C ALA A 12 -25.81 -12.18 -8.20
N ASP A 13 -26.22 -12.65 -7.02
CA ASP A 13 -27.63 -12.96 -6.78
C ASP A 13 -28.51 -11.68 -6.79
N GLY A 14 -29.83 -11.84 -6.63
CA GLY A 14 -30.78 -10.72 -6.70
C GLY A 14 -30.55 -9.59 -5.69
N GLY A 15 -29.60 -9.72 -4.75
CA GLY A 15 -29.15 -8.65 -3.85
C GLY A 15 -28.08 -7.73 -4.44
N GLY A 16 -27.46 -8.09 -5.57
CA GLY A 16 -26.43 -7.29 -6.25
C GLY A 16 -25.08 -7.22 -5.53
N ALA A 17 -24.97 -7.81 -4.34
CA ALA A 17 -23.72 -7.94 -3.62
C ALA A 17 -22.94 -9.15 -4.13
N TYR A 18 -21.65 -8.96 -4.38
CA TYR A 18 -20.75 -10.04 -4.75
C TYR A 18 -19.43 -9.87 -4.00
N GLU A 19 -19.03 -10.92 -3.30
CA GLU A 19 -17.73 -11.03 -2.64
C GLU A 19 -16.93 -12.11 -3.37
N PHE A 20 -15.68 -11.81 -3.70
CA PHE A 20 -14.73 -12.80 -4.19
C PHE A 20 -13.38 -12.58 -3.50
N ALA A 21 -12.64 -13.66 -3.30
CA ALA A 21 -11.23 -13.59 -2.94
C ALA A 21 -10.44 -13.56 -4.25
N LEU A 22 -9.99 -12.39 -4.70
CA LEU A 22 -9.03 -12.35 -5.81
C LEU A 22 -7.71 -12.87 -5.27
N VAL A 23 -7.10 -13.79 -6.00
CA VAL A 23 -5.64 -13.84 -6.04
C VAL A 23 -5.26 -12.75 -7.03
N LEU A 24 -5.10 -11.52 -6.52
CA LEU A 24 -4.59 -10.41 -7.31
C LEU A 24 -3.12 -10.73 -7.62
N ASP A 25 -2.84 -11.22 -8.82
CA ASP A 25 -1.49 -11.54 -9.29
C ASP A 25 -0.84 -10.39 -10.08
N GLY A 26 -1.57 -9.27 -10.24
CA GLY A 26 -1.12 -8.07 -10.91
C GLY A 26 -1.20 -6.80 -10.04
N ARG A 27 -0.39 -5.79 -10.40
CA ARG A 27 -0.29 -4.47 -9.72
C ARG A 27 -1.62 -3.70 -9.67
N GLN A 28 -2.57 -4.02 -10.56
CA GLN A 28 -3.85 -3.31 -10.67
C GLN A 28 -5.00 -4.24 -11.07
N THR A 29 -6.16 -4.04 -10.45
CA THR A 29 -7.42 -4.69 -10.85
C THR A 29 -8.50 -3.64 -11.06
N LEU A 30 -9.19 -3.75 -12.20
CA LEU A 30 -10.33 -2.90 -12.57
C LEU A 30 -11.64 -3.68 -12.43
N ILE A 31 -12.61 -3.08 -11.74
CA ILE A 31 -13.94 -3.64 -11.47
C ILE A 31 -15.00 -2.71 -12.06
N MET A 32 -15.97 -3.28 -12.77
CA MET A 32 -17.15 -2.60 -13.30
C MET A 32 -18.39 -3.44 -13.00
N LEU A 33 -19.51 -2.77 -12.75
CA LEU A 33 -20.81 -3.41 -12.54
C LEU A 33 -21.76 -3.07 -13.70
N ARG A 34 -22.61 -4.03 -14.07
CA ARG A 34 -23.74 -3.83 -14.97
C ARG A 34 -24.94 -4.64 -14.48
N ALA A 35 -26.11 -4.02 -14.44
CA ALA A 35 -27.35 -4.68 -14.01
C ALA A 35 -28.19 -5.14 -15.22
N THR A 36 -28.91 -6.25 -15.06
CA THR A 36 -29.93 -6.74 -15.99
C THR A 36 -31.23 -6.96 -15.21
N ASP A 37 -32.37 -6.48 -15.71
CA ASP A 37 -33.67 -6.71 -15.07
C ASP A 37 -34.32 -8.05 -15.47
N ASP A 38 -35.42 -8.43 -14.82
CA ASP A 38 -36.15 -9.68 -15.08
C ASP A 38 -36.72 -9.78 -16.51
N ALA A 39 -36.89 -8.64 -17.19
CA ALA A 39 -37.35 -8.58 -18.58
C ALA A 39 -36.17 -8.66 -19.58
N GLY A 40 -34.93 -8.70 -19.10
CA GLY A 40 -33.72 -8.77 -19.91
C GLY A 40 -33.19 -7.42 -20.38
N ASN A 41 -33.68 -6.29 -19.85
CA ASN A 41 -33.09 -4.99 -20.13
C ASN A 41 -31.76 -4.86 -19.41
N VAL A 42 -30.73 -4.41 -20.14
CA VAL A 42 -29.36 -4.30 -19.63
C VAL A 42 -28.99 -2.82 -19.50
N GLY A 43 -28.50 -2.41 -18.33
CA GLY A 43 -27.97 -1.07 -18.10
C GLY A 43 -26.55 -0.89 -18.65
N ASP A 44 -26.03 0.33 -18.59
CA ASP A 44 -24.61 0.60 -18.89
C ASP A 44 -23.69 0.13 -17.74
N ASN A 45 -22.39 0.07 -18.02
CA ASN A 45 -21.39 -0.17 -16.99
C ASN A 45 -21.28 1.03 -16.03
N THR A 46 -20.98 0.77 -14.76
CA THR A 46 -20.61 1.82 -13.79
C THR A 46 -19.24 2.44 -14.11
N ASP A 47 -18.91 3.52 -13.40
CA ASP A 47 -17.53 3.97 -13.25
C ASP A 47 -16.65 2.81 -12.73
N VAL A 48 -15.36 2.88 -13.10
CA VAL A 48 -14.38 1.85 -12.76
C VAL A 48 -13.91 2.02 -11.32
N ILE A 49 -14.02 0.95 -10.53
CA ILE A 49 -13.31 0.84 -9.26
C ILE A 49 -11.93 0.25 -9.54
N THR A 50 -10.88 0.93 -9.06
CA THR A 50 -9.50 0.50 -9.23
C THR A 50 -8.94 0.05 -7.89
N ILE A 51 -8.39 -1.16 -7.86
CA ILE A 51 -7.61 -1.67 -6.73
C ILE A 51 -6.14 -1.68 -7.18
N ILE A 52 -5.29 -1.00 -6.43
CA ILE A 52 -3.83 -1.03 -6.62
C ILE A 52 -3.27 -1.96 -5.53
N LEU A 53 -2.50 -2.94 -5.96
CA LEU A 53 -1.79 -3.83 -5.04
C LEU A 53 -0.34 -3.41 -5.00
N ASP A 54 0.10 -2.98 -3.82
CA ASP A 54 1.51 -2.78 -3.53
C ASP A 54 2.09 -4.03 -2.88
N THR A 55 3.13 -4.58 -3.49
CA THR A 55 3.79 -5.82 -3.05
C THR A 55 5.29 -5.63 -2.84
N GLU A 56 5.80 -4.46 -3.15
CA GLU A 56 7.20 -4.14 -2.99
C GLU A 56 7.40 -3.54 -1.59
N GLU A 57 8.51 -3.87 -0.95
CA GLU A 57 8.83 -3.41 0.40
C GLU A 57 9.67 -2.13 0.34
N PRO A 58 9.55 -1.24 1.33
CA PRO A 58 10.36 -0.03 1.37
C PRO A 58 11.83 -0.37 1.61
N VAL A 59 12.73 0.34 0.92
CA VAL A 59 14.17 0.29 1.16
C VAL A 59 14.54 1.41 2.12
N ALA A 60 14.90 1.05 3.35
CA ALA A 60 15.33 2.00 4.37
C ALA A 60 16.77 2.50 4.11
N ALA A 61 16.98 3.81 4.22
CA ALA A 61 18.28 4.44 4.14
C ALA A 61 18.47 5.44 5.29
N ALA A 62 19.39 5.12 6.21
CA ALA A 62 19.63 5.88 7.43
C ALA A 62 20.63 7.04 7.28
N GLY A 63 21.20 7.21 6.08
CA GLY A 63 22.32 8.13 5.83
C GLY A 63 23.69 7.45 5.99
N GLU A 64 24.75 8.27 5.97
CA GLU A 64 26.13 7.82 6.19
C GLU A 64 26.47 7.73 7.68
N ASP A 65 27.50 6.95 8.02
CA ASP A 65 28.05 6.87 9.37
C ASP A 65 28.53 8.25 9.84
N GLN A 66 28.27 8.58 11.12
CA GLN A 66 28.63 9.87 11.70
C GLN A 66 29.64 9.70 12.83
N GLU A 67 30.61 10.62 12.91
CA GLU A 67 31.46 10.82 14.08
C GLU A 67 30.99 12.06 14.84
N ALA A 68 30.78 11.94 16.15
CA ALA A 68 30.34 13.03 17.01
C ALA A 68 31.23 13.12 18.26
N VAL A 69 31.32 14.33 18.83
CA VAL A 69 31.99 14.55 20.12
C VAL A 69 30.97 14.31 21.24
N GLU A 70 31.43 13.89 22.41
CA GLU A 70 30.57 13.79 23.59
C GLU A 70 29.78 15.09 23.82
N ASP A 71 28.55 14.96 24.32
CA ASP A 71 27.61 16.06 24.59
C ASP A 71 27.28 16.95 23.38
N THR A 72 27.42 16.43 22.16
CA THR A 72 26.93 17.09 20.94
C THR A 72 25.64 16.46 20.41
N GLU A 73 24.79 17.29 19.82
CA GLU A 73 23.57 16.84 19.16
C GLU A 73 23.90 16.15 17.83
N VAL A 74 23.24 15.03 17.56
CA VAL A 74 23.37 14.26 16.32
C VAL A 74 22.00 14.19 15.66
N SER A 75 21.94 14.50 14.37
CA SER A 75 20.71 14.43 13.58
C SER A 75 20.74 13.23 12.64
N PHE A 76 19.61 12.55 12.51
CA PHE A 76 19.43 11.44 11.58
C PHE A 76 18.41 11.83 10.50
N ASP A 77 18.63 11.39 9.27
CA ASP A 77 17.76 11.69 8.14
C ASP A 77 17.44 10.42 7.35
N GLY A 78 16.18 10.01 7.41
CA GLY A 78 15.65 8.85 6.69
C GLY A 78 15.15 9.17 5.28
N SER A 79 15.24 10.43 4.84
CA SER A 79 14.65 10.93 3.59
C SER A 79 15.21 10.27 2.32
N GLY A 80 16.36 9.60 2.42
CA GLY A 80 16.92 8.79 1.33
C GLY A 80 16.21 7.44 1.12
N SER A 81 15.29 7.06 2.01
CA SER A 81 14.53 5.81 1.89
C SER A 81 13.55 5.88 0.72
N THR A 82 13.32 4.75 0.06
CA THR A 82 12.48 4.69 -1.15
C THR A 82 11.49 3.56 -1.12
N ASP A 83 10.33 3.81 -1.70
CA ASP A 83 9.27 2.83 -1.96
C ASP A 83 8.49 3.27 -3.21
N ASN A 84 7.86 2.34 -3.93
CA ASN A 84 7.12 2.65 -5.16
C ASN A 84 5.77 3.33 -4.92
N GLU A 85 5.09 3.07 -3.80
CA GLU A 85 3.84 3.77 -3.41
C GLU A 85 4.05 4.76 -2.25
N GLY A 86 5.21 4.69 -1.60
CA GLY A 86 5.66 5.67 -0.62
C GLY A 86 5.73 5.10 0.79
N ILE A 87 6.43 5.82 1.66
CA ILE A 87 6.73 5.36 3.02
C ILE A 87 5.75 6.00 4.01
N ALA A 88 5.05 5.16 4.77
CA ALA A 88 4.06 5.62 5.75
C ALA A 88 4.70 6.08 7.07
N THR A 89 5.73 5.39 7.55
CA THR A 89 6.34 5.61 8.86
C THR A 89 7.84 5.33 8.84
N TYR A 90 8.57 6.01 9.73
CA TYR A 90 9.98 5.75 10.03
C TYR A 90 10.10 5.40 11.51
N GLU A 91 10.84 4.36 11.84
CA GLU A 91 11.16 3.97 13.21
C GLU A 91 12.67 3.95 13.38
N TRP A 92 13.16 4.60 14.43
CA TRP A 92 14.58 4.64 14.78
C TRP A 92 14.78 3.93 16.11
N SER A 93 15.72 2.98 16.14
CA SER A 93 16.14 2.31 17.36
C SER A 93 17.57 2.71 17.71
N PHE A 94 17.80 2.96 18.99
CA PHE A 94 19.09 3.41 19.50
C PHE A 94 19.60 2.38 20.50
N GLU A 95 20.90 2.13 20.46
CA GLU A 95 21.61 1.30 21.42
C GLU A 95 22.82 2.08 21.93
N LEU A 96 22.98 2.14 23.24
CA LEU A 96 24.16 2.71 23.89
C LEU A 96 24.82 1.61 24.72
N ASP A 97 26.08 1.30 24.40
CA ASP A 97 26.88 0.28 25.09
C ASP A 97 26.18 -1.09 25.23
N GLY A 98 25.50 -1.57 24.19
CA GLY A 98 24.81 -2.87 24.23
C GLY A 98 23.42 -2.82 24.85
N SER A 99 22.92 -1.64 25.23
CA SER A 99 21.61 -1.47 25.87
C SER A 99 20.68 -0.60 25.02
N PRO A 100 19.43 -1.02 24.78
CA PRO A 100 18.47 -0.21 24.04
C PRO A 100 18.18 1.10 24.79
N VAL A 101 18.12 2.19 24.03
CA VAL A 101 17.78 3.53 24.51
C VAL A 101 16.43 3.92 23.94
N THR A 102 15.50 4.28 24.81
CA THR A 102 14.27 4.98 24.43
C THR A 102 14.53 6.47 24.49
N LEU A 103 14.40 7.15 23.36
CA LEU A 103 14.40 8.61 23.35
C LEU A 103 13.03 9.08 23.83
N GLU A 104 13.00 9.87 24.90
CA GLU A 104 11.82 10.68 25.20
C GLU A 104 11.83 11.87 24.25
N GLU A 105 10.78 12.02 23.45
CA GLU A 105 10.62 13.15 22.53
C GLU A 105 10.59 14.45 23.35
N VAL A 106 11.67 15.23 23.31
CA VAL A 106 11.66 16.58 23.87
C VAL A 106 11.08 17.50 22.80
N MET A 107 9.79 17.83 22.94
CA MET A 107 9.11 18.82 22.09
C MET A 107 9.72 20.23 22.21
#